data_AF-A0A8T1T7L2-F1
#
_entry.id   AF-A0A8T1T7L2-F1
#
_cell.length_a   1.000
_cell.length_b   1.000
_cell.length_c   1.000
_cell.angle_alpha   90.00
_cell.angle_beta   90.00
_cell.angle_gamma   90.00
#
_symmetry.space_group_name_H-M   'P 1'
#
loop_
_entity.id
_entity.type
_entity.pdbx_description
1 polymer ?
#
loop_
_entity_poly.entity_id
_entity_poly.type
_entity_poly.pdbx_seq_one_letter_code
_entity_poly.pdbx_strand_id
1 'polypeptide(L)'
;EQVRRAMDFVGARSAVLAVLRGARAGDRTRLLHWMRTTNDFDEFILSNNDVVLRSIAEDLRNCLPIEAMLNSENLAIQKILEQPKPTVHVDAFLYEDDIIDSLCEKGKMSRNYCVVCGSHKIAPLEFISHSFSLMELKFLYQYALPDLTGKILVDVGSRLGAVLFGGYLYSSASQLYGVEMSADFCQLQEMIITKYQFTDRVKVLHSDICTQASLLQNADVVVMNNVFEYFLDRLEQARAWEFISHNMRKKGSLLVTVPSLEESISNLKTDILLSQWVEEMKLDYDVYMEKDIDREALEQIHLYKIL
;
A
#
# COMPACT_ATOMS: atom_id res chain seq x y z
N GLU A 1 -18.62 13.63 38.54
CA GLU A 1 -18.00 12.69 37.58
C GLU A 1 -16.50 12.64 37.83
N GLN A 2 -15.96 11.44 38.08
CA GLN A 2 -14.51 11.25 38.15
C GLN A 2 -13.98 11.13 36.73
N VAL A 3 -13.17 12.11 36.31
CA VAL A 3 -12.32 11.99 35.13
C VAL A 3 -11.40 10.79 35.39
N ARG A 4 -11.68 9.64 34.76
CA ARG A 4 -10.75 8.50 34.77
C ARG A 4 -9.46 9.00 34.10
N ARG A 5 -8.39 9.15 34.89
CA ARG A 5 -7.04 9.35 34.33
C ARG A 5 -6.73 8.17 33.43
N ALA A 6 -6.40 8.45 32.16
CA ALA A 6 -5.84 7.45 31.27
C ALA A 6 -4.55 6.90 31.89
N MET A 7 -4.36 5.59 31.82
CA MET A 7 -3.17 4.92 32.33
C MET A 7 -2.05 5.06 31.30
N ASP A 8 -0.84 5.45 31.73
CA ASP A 8 0.32 5.49 30.85
C ASP A 8 0.84 4.07 30.57
N PHE A 9 1.73 3.92 29.57
CA PHE A 9 2.24 2.61 29.16
C PHE A 9 2.93 1.86 30.32
N VAL A 10 3.66 2.56 31.17
CA VAL A 10 4.36 1.97 32.32
C VAL A 10 3.34 1.44 33.35
N GLY A 11 2.29 2.19 33.64
CA GLY A 11 1.18 1.79 34.48
C GLY A 11 0.42 0.60 33.89
N ALA A 12 0.11 0.64 32.59
CA ALA A 12 -0.60 -0.43 31.89
C ALA A 12 0.20 -1.73 31.91
N ARG A 13 1.50 -1.68 31.59
CA ARG A 13 2.41 -2.81 31.68
C ARG A 13 2.47 -3.38 33.10
N SER A 14 2.51 -2.51 34.12
CA SER A 14 2.54 -2.92 35.52
C SER A 14 1.24 -3.61 35.93
N ALA A 15 0.09 -3.12 35.46
CA ALA A 15 -1.22 -3.74 35.71
C ALA A 15 -1.32 -5.13 35.07
N VAL A 16 -0.88 -5.29 33.82
CA VAL A 16 -0.83 -6.59 33.14
C VAL A 16 0.06 -7.58 33.90
N LEU A 17 1.24 -7.13 34.35
CA LEU A 17 2.13 -7.97 35.16
C LEU A 17 1.51 -8.33 36.53
N ALA A 18 0.73 -7.43 37.14
CA ALA A 18 0.03 -7.72 38.38
C ALA A 18 -1.05 -8.80 38.19
N VAL A 19 -1.79 -8.76 37.08
CA VAL A 19 -2.75 -9.82 36.71
C VAL A 19 -2.04 -11.17 36.56
N LEU A 20 -0.91 -11.21 35.85
CA LEU A 20 -0.11 -12.44 35.66
C LEU A 20 0.44 -13.00 36.98
N ARG A 21 0.84 -12.13 37.91
CA ARG A 21 1.31 -12.53 39.25
C ARG A 21 0.17 -13.05 40.12
N GLY A 22 -1.01 -12.44 40.02
CA GLY A 22 -2.22 -12.81 40.77
C GLY A 22 -2.89 -14.10 40.26
N ALA A 23 -2.62 -14.51 39.02
CA ALA A 23 -3.11 -15.78 38.48
C ALA A 23 -2.54 -16.99 39.26
N ARG A 24 -3.38 -18.01 39.46
CA ARG A 24 -2.98 -19.29 40.08
C ARG A 24 -1.82 -19.91 39.30
N ALA A 25 -0.89 -20.56 39.99
CA ALA A 25 0.32 -21.11 39.38
C ALA A 25 0.03 -22.07 38.20
N GLY A 26 -1.02 -22.89 38.30
CA GLY A 26 -1.43 -23.81 37.22
C GLY A 26 -2.10 -23.14 36.03
N ASP A 27 -2.70 -21.96 36.21
CA ASP A 27 -3.38 -21.21 35.14
C ASP A 27 -2.46 -20.19 34.46
N ARG A 28 -1.33 -19.83 35.09
CA ARG A 28 -0.38 -18.84 34.56
C ARG A 28 0.16 -19.25 33.19
N THR A 29 0.51 -20.51 32.99
CA THR A 29 1.00 -21.01 31.69
C THR A 29 -0.09 -20.94 30.62
N ARG A 30 -1.34 -21.27 30.96
CA ARG A 30 -2.49 -21.18 30.05
C ARG A 30 -2.81 -19.73 29.69
N LEU A 31 -2.75 -18.84 30.67
CA LEU A 31 -2.97 -17.41 30.49
C LEU A 31 -1.88 -16.79 29.60
N LEU A 32 -0.61 -17.13 29.83
CA LEU A 32 0.50 -16.68 28.97
C LEU A 32 0.39 -17.24 27.55
N HIS A 33 -0.05 -18.48 27.39
CA HIS A 33 -0.30 -19.07 26.09
C HIS A 33 -1.44 -18.32 25.37
N TRP A 34 -2.60 -18.16 26.01
CA TRP A 34 -3.72 -17.38 25.48
C TRP A 34 -3.30 -15.95 25.12
N MET A 35 -2.57 -15.24 25.99
CA MET A 35 -2.11 -13.89 25.68
C MET A 35 -1.21 -13.80 24.44
N ARG A 36 -0.49 -14.88 24.11
CA ARG A 36 0.39 -14.94 22.93
C ARG A 36 -0.34 -15.36 21.66
N THR A 37 -1.44 -16.10 21.78
CA THR A 37 -2.10 -16.75 20.63
C THR A 37 -3.50 -16.22 20.36
N THR A 38 -4.13 -15.51 21.30
CA THR A 38 -5.51 -15.02 21.17
C THR A 38 -5.64 -13.88 20.17
N ASN A 39 -6.77 -13.84 19.46
CA ASN A 39 -7.20 -12.73 18.61
C ASN A 39 -8.11 -11.75 19.36
N ASP A 40 -8.39 -12.02 20.65
CA ASP A 40 -9.23 -11.13 21.49
C ASP A 40 -8.63 -9.73 21.64
N PHE A 41 -7.32 -9.56 21.38
CA PHE A 41 -6.67 -8.25 21.42
C PHE A 41 -6.83 -7.43 20.13
N ASP A 42 -7.24 -8.07 19.03
CA ASP A 42 -7.34 -7.42 17.73
C ASP A 42 -8.42 -6.32 17.75
N GLU A 43 -9.48 -6.48 18.56
CA GLU A 43 -10.52 -5.46 18.80
C GLU A 43 -9.93 -4.14 19.36
N PHE A 44 -8.83 -4.20 20.11
CA PHE A 44 -8.17 -3.00 20.65
C PHE A 44 -7.17 -2.37 19.67
N ILE A 45 -6.86 -3.05 18.57
CA ILE A 45 -5.93 -2.61 17.51
C ILE A 45 -6.71 -2.07 16.30
N LEU A 46 -7.89 -2.63 16.03
CA LEU A 46 -8.79 -2.22 14.94
C LEU A 46 -9.33 -0.82 15.19
N SER A 47 -8.91 0.13 14.35
CA SER A 47 -9.42 1.49 14.35
C SER A 47 -10.66 1.60 13.46
N ASN A 48 -11.53 2.59 13.73
CA ASN A 48 -12.62 2.93 12.80
C ASN A 48 -12.11 3.23 11.39
N ASN A 49 -10.88 3.72 11.28
CA ASN A 49 -10.22 4.01 10.01
C ASN A 49 -9.95 2.72 9.22
N ASP A 50 -9.55 1.64 9.89
CA ASP A 50 -9.35 0.32 9.24
C ASP A 50 -10.67 -0.23 8.68
N VAL A 51 -11.77 -0.05 9.42
CA VAL A 51 -13.11 -0.45 8.98
C VAL A 51 -13.56 0.35 7.76
N VAL A 52 -13.34 1.66 7.76
CA VAL A 52 -13.67 2.53 6.62
C VAL A 52 -12.85 2.14 5.39
N LEU A 53 -11.55 1.90 5.55
CA LEU A 53 -10.69 1.53 4.43
C LEU A 53 -11.06 0.16 3.82
N ARG A 54 -11.42 -0.82 4.65
CA ARG A 54 -11.98 -2.11 4.19
C ARG A 54 -13.31 -1.95 3.44
N SER A 55 -14.16 -1.04 3.93
CA SER A 55 -15.46 -0.75 3.28
C SER A 55 -15.25 -0.12 1.90
N ILE A 56 -14.24 0.74 1.74
CA ILE A 56 -13.83 1.29 0.44
C ILE A 56 -13.38 0.18 -0.51
N ALA A 57 -12.52 -0.74 -0.05
CA ALA A 57 -12.09 -1.87 -0.85
C ALA A 57 -13.29 -2.74 -1.30
N GLU A 58 -14.27 -2.95 -0.42
CA GLU A 58 -15.50 -3.67 -0.77
C GLU A 58 -16.32 -2.97 -1.85
N ASP A 59 -16.51 -1.66 -1.73
CA ASP A 59 -17.22 -0.86 -2.72
C ASP A 59 -16.56 -0.93 -4.10
N LEU A 60 -15.23 -0.83 -4.15
CA LEU A 60 -14.47 -0.94 -5.38
C LEU A 60 -14.57 -2.34 -6.00
N ARG A 61 -14.48 -3.41 -5.19
CA ARG A 61 -14.68 -4.79 -5.67
C ARG A 61 -16.02 -4.96 -6.36
N ASN A 62 -17.08 -4.33 -5.86
CA ASN A 62 -18.41 -4.40 -6.46
C ASN A 62 -18.52 -3.69 -7.82
N CYS A 63 -17.55 -2.82 -8.14
CA CYS A 63 -17.50 -2.07 -9.40
C CYS A 63 -16.50 -2.65 -10.41
N LEU A 64 -15.69 -3.63 -10.01
CA LEU A 64 -14.55 -4.13 -10.77
C LEU A 64 -14.70 -5.61 -11.10
N PRO A 65 -14.05 -6.09 -12.18
CA PRO A 65 -13.86 -7.52 -12.38
C PRO A 65 -12.98 -8.11 -11.26
N ILE A 66 -12.96 -9.45 -11.13
CA ILE A 66 -12.21 -10.13 -10.06
C ILE A 66 -10.71 -9.78 -10.15
N GLU A 67 -10.19 -9.72 -11.37
CA GLU A 67 -8.82 -9.35 -11.68
C GLU A 67 -8.52 -7.90 -11.34
N ALA A 68 -9.51 -7.05 -11.08
CA ALA A 68 -9.37 -5.64 -10.77
C ALA A 68 -8.57 -4.82 -11.81
N MET A 69 -8.51 -5.31 -13.04
CA MET A 69 -7.92 -4.62 -14.18
C MET A 69 -9.00 -4.10 -15.12
N LEU A 70 -8.77 -2.91 -15.67
CA LEU A 70 -9.65 -2.32 -16.68
C LEU A 70 -9.05 -2.42 -18.08
N ASN A 71 -9.89 -2.40 -19.11
CA ASN A 71 -9.44 -2.41 -20.51
C ASN A 71 -8.58 -1.18 -20.87
N SER A 72 -8.56 -0.13 -20.05
CA SER A 72 -7.63 1.00 -20.20
C SER A 72 -6.17 0.59 -19.96
N GLU A 73 -5.92 -0.50 -19.21
CA GLU A 73 -4.58 -0.99 -18.84
C GLU A 73 -4.01 -1.99 -19.87
N ASN A 74 -4.26 -1.78 -21.17
CA ASN A 74 -3.92 -2.76 -22.22
C ASN A 74 -2.47 -3.23 -22.19
N LEU A 75 -1.51 -2.33 -21.93
CA LEU A 75 -0.09 -2.70 -21.91
C LEU A 75 0.26 -3.56 -20.70
N ALA A 76 -0.31 -3.27 -19.52
CA ALA A 76 -0.11 -4.08 -18.33
C ALA A 76 -0.71 -5.48 -18.53
N ILE A 77 -1.92 -5.55 -19.09
CA ILE A 77 -2.58 -6.82 -19.45
C ILE A 77 -1.70 -7.62 -20.41
N GLN A 78 -1.16 -6.99 -21.46
CA GLN A 78 -0.26 -7.65 -22.42
C GLN A 78 1.00 -8.19 -21.75
N LYS A 79 1.69 -7.39 -20.92
CA LYS A 79 2.91 -7.82 -20.24
C LYS A 79 2.69 -8.96 -19.25
N ILE A 80 1.54 -9.01 -18.59
CA ILE A 80 1.17 -10.12 -17.70
C ILE A 80 0.96 -11.41 -18.52
N LEU A 81 0.29 -11.30 -19.67
CA LEU A 81 0.08 -12.44 -20.58
C LEU A 81 1.38 -12.95 -21.24
N GLU A 82 2.38 -12.08 -21.37
CA GLU A 82 3.70 -12.41 -21.94
C GLU A 82 4.67 -13.02 -20.90
N GLN A 83 4.29 -13.12 -19.63
CA GLN A 83 5.14 -13.71 -18.60
C GLN A 83 5.48 -15.17 -18.92
N PRO A 84 6.74 -15.60 -18.67
CA PRO A 84 7.18 -16.96 -19.00
C PRO A 84 6.47 -18.04 -18.19
N LYS A 85 5.92 -17.67 -17.02
CA LYS A 85 5.09 -18.51 -16.18
C LYS A 85 3.66 -17.95 -16.12
N PRO A 86 2.64 -18.81 -16.03
CA PRO A 86 1.27 -18.37 -15.86
C PRO A 86 1.12 -17.47 -14.62
N THR A 87 0.75 -16.22 -14.88
CA THR A 87 0.68 -15.14 -13.90
C THR A 87 -0.73 -14.58 -13.84
N VAL A 88 -1.22 -14.28 -12.64
CA VAL A 88 -2.55 -13.70 -12.40
C VAL A 88 -2.40 -12.40 -11.63
N HIS A 89 -3.10 -11.37 -12.08
CA HIS A 89 -3.20 -10.12 -11.34
C HIS A 89 -4.24 -10.24 -10.22
N VAL A 90 -3.83 -9.89 -9.01
CA VAL A 90 -4.69 -9.82 -7.83
C VAL A 90 -4.33 -8.54 -7.11
N ASP A 91 -5.30 -7.63 -7.00
CA ASP A 91 -5.07 -6.35 -6.35
C ASP A 91 -5.02 -6.51 -4.83
N ALA A 92 -3.86 -6.24 -4.23
CA ALA A 92 -3.64 -6.42 -2.80
C ALA A 92 -4.44 -5.44 -1.93
N PHE A 93 -4.88 -4.29 -2.47
CA PHE A 93 -5.80 -3.39 -1.75
C PHE A 93 -7.19 -4.01 -1.63
N LEU A 94 -7.62 -4.70 -2.69
CA LEU A 94 -8.95 -5.27 -2.76
C LEU A 94 -9.04 -6.66 -2.14
N TYR A 95 -7.98 -7.46 -2.15
CA TYR A 95 -8.10 -8.86 -1.73
C TYR A 95 -7.06 -9.23 -0.68
N GLU A 96 -7.48 -9.20 0.59
CA GLU A 96 -6.74 -9.83 1.70
C GLU A 96 -6.73 -11.37 1.53
N ASP A 97 -5.76 -12.05 2.15
CA ASP A 97 -5.51 -13.49 1.96
C ASP A 97 -6.74 -14.36 2.25
N ASP A 98 -7.51 -14.01 3.28
CA ASP A 98 -8.74 -14.65 3.69
C ASP A 98 -9.87 -14.46 2.65
N ILE A 99 -9.87 -13.36 1.91
CA ILE A 99 -10.78 -13.18 0.77
C ILE A 99 -10.34 -14.09 -0.39
N ILE A 100 -9.04 -14.19 -0.67
CA ILE A 100 -8.49 -15.07 -1.71
C ILE A 100 -8.79 -16.54 -1.39
N ASP A 101 -8.61 -16.96 -0.14
CA ASP A 101 -8.96 -18.29 0.33
C ASP A 101 -10.44 -18.59 0.08
N SER A 102 -11.33 -17.66 0.44
CA SER A 102 -12.77 -17.80 0.21
C SER A 102 -13.13 -17.91 -1.29
N LEU A 103 -12.44 -17.16 -2.16
CA LEU A 103 -12.64 -17.24 -3.61
C LEU A 103 -12.16 -18.60 -4.17
N CYS A 104 -11.07 -19.13 -3.65
CA CYS A 104 -10.56 -20.46 -3.99
C CYS A 104 -11.54 -21.56 -3.55
N GLU A 105 -12.04 -21.51 -2.32
CA GLU A 105 -13.03 -22.46 -1.80
C GLU A 105 -14.33 -22.46 -2.61
N LYS A 106 -14.74 -21.28 -3.10
CA LYS A 106 -15.93 -21.11 -3.96
C LYS A 106 -15.68 -21.49 -5.43
N GLY A 107 -14.46 -21.90 -5.79
CA GLY A 107 -14.08 -22.23 -7.16
C GLY A 107 -14.11 -21.04 -8.13
N LYS A 108 -14.11 -19.80 -7.60
CA LYS A 108 -14.06 -18.57 -8.40
C LYS A 108 -12.63 -18.18 -8.80
N MET A 109 -11.65 -18.75 -8.12
CA MET A 109 -10.23 -18.51 -8.32
C MET A 109 -9.44 -19.79 -8.05
N SER A 110 -8.22 -19.88 -8.57
CA SER A 110 -7.27 -20.95 -8.24
C SER A 110 -5.91 -20.35 -7.95
N ARG A 111 -5.18 -20.93 -6.99
CA ARG A 111 -3.75 -20.65 -6.76
C ARG A 111 -2.80 -21.49 -7.62
N ASN A 112 -3.36 -22.44 -8.36
CA ASN A 112 -2.59 -23.38 -9.17
C ASN A 112 -3.16 -23.50 -10.59
N TYR A 113 -2.29 -23.84 -11.54
CA TYR A 113 -2.67 -24.19 -12.90
C TYR A 113 -2.26 -25.63 -13.23
N CYS A 114 -2.97 -26.24 -14.17
CA CYS A 114 -2.61 -27.57 -14.68
C CYS A 114 -1.42 -27.46 -15.62
N VAL A 115 -0.33 -28.17 -15.33
CA VAL A 115 0.86 -28.23 -16.22
C VAL A 115 0.49 -28.85 -17.58
N VAL A 116 -0.45 -29.80 -17.55
CA VAL A 116 -1.13 -30.34 -18.72
C VAL A 116 -2.63 -30.19 -18.49
N CYS A 117 -3.33 -29.44 -19.34
CA CYS A 117 -4.76 -29.16 -19.18
C CYS A 117 -5.57 -30.46 -19.02
N GLY A 118 -6.41 -30.53 -17.98
CA GLY A 118 -7.19 -31.73 -17.63
C GLY A 118 -6.43 -32.79 -16.83
N SER A 119 -5.17 -32.57 -16.46
CA SER A 119 -4.42 -33.47 -15.57
C SER A 119 -4.49 -33.05 -14.10
N HIS A 120 -4.15 -33.95 -13.18
CA HIS A 120 -3.95 -33.62 -11.76
C HIS A 120 -2.53 -33.13 -11.45
N LYS A 121 -1.68 -32.94 -12.47
CA LYS A 121 -0.35 -32.36 -12.29
C LYS A 121 -0.49 -30.85 -12.30
N ILE A 122 -0.45 -30.25 -11.12
CA ILE A 122 -0.59 -28.81 -10.91
C ILE A 122 0.73 -28.16 -10.52
N ALA A 123 0.86 -26.88 -10.84
CA ALA A 123 1.95 -25.99 -10.42
C ALA A 123 1.36 -24.65 -9.92
N PRO A 124 2.04 -23.92 -9.02
CA PRO A 124 1.53 -22.65 -8.50
C PRO A 124 1.50 -21.57 -9.60
N LEU A 125 0.49 -20.70 -9.53
CA LEU A 125 0.42 -19.46 -10.30
C LEU A 125 1.31 -18.39 -9.66
N GLU A 126 1.90 -17.52 -10.48
CA GLU A 126 2.53 -16.30 -9.98
C GLU A 126 1.47 -15.21 -9.80
N PHE A 127 1.56 -14.46 -8.71
CA PHE A 127 0.63 -13.39 -8.36
C PHE A 127 1.33 -12.03 -8.44
N ILE A 128 0.67 -11.05 -9.06
CA ILE A 128 1.16 -9.68 -9.16
C ILE A 128 0.08 -8.73 -8.68
N SER A 129 0.49 -7.73 -7.89
CA SER A 129 -0.31 -6.58 -7.49
C SER A 129 0.35 -5.27 -7.96
N HIS A 130 -0.49 -4.30 -8.34
CA HIS A 130 -0.07 -2.92 -8.61
C HIS A 130 -0.64 -1.94 -7.57
N SER A 131 -0.95 -2.42 -6.37
CA SER A 131 -1.50 -1.62 -5.30
C SER A 131 -0.98 -2.10 -3.96
N PHE A 132 -0.92 -1.18 -3.00
CA PHE A 132 -0.62 -1.49 -1.61
C PHE A 132 -1.80 -2.21 -0.97
N SER A 133 -1.52 -3.24 -0.19
CA SER A 133 -2.44 -3.82 0.77
C SER A 133 -2.78 -2.85 1.90
N LEU A 134 -3.83 -3.17 2.65
CA LEU A 134 -4.23 -2.40 3.84
C LEU A 134 -3.09 -2.34 4.88
N MET A 135 -2.38 -3.44 5.06
CA MET A 135 -1.23 -3.55 5.94
C MET A 135 -0.11 -2.60 5.50
N GLU A 136 0.26 -2.63 4.22
CA GLU A 136 1.31 -1.77 3.68
C GLU A 136 0.95 -0.28 3.79
N LEU A 137 -0.31 0.09 3.52
CA LEU A 137 -0.79 1.47 3.71
C LEU A 137 -0.67 1.91 5.17
N LYS A 138 -1.05 1.05 6.12
CA LYS A 138 -0.97 1.35 7.54
C LYS A 138 0.49 1.49 7.99
N PHE A 139 1.35 0.57 7.56
CA PHE A 139 2.80 0.67 7.77
C PHE A 139 3.36 1.98 7.22
N LEU A 140 3.04 2.31 5.97
CA LEU A 140 3.51 3.51 5.28
C LEU A 140 3.19 4.77 6.07
N TYR A 141 1.93 4.96 6.47
CA TYR A 141 1.49 6.21 7.08
C TYR A 141 1.74 6.32 8.58
N GLN A 142 1.74 5.21 9.32
CA GLN A 142 1.88 5.23 10.78
C GLN A 142 3.31 5.00 11.27
N TYR A 143 4.17 4.40 10.43
CA TYR A 143 5.50 3.96 10.85
C TYR A 143 6.63 4.41 9.92
N ALA A 144 6.42 4.40 8.59
CA ALA A 144 7.47 4.79 7.65
C ALA A 144 7.55 6.31 7.44
N LEU A 145 6.42 6.96 7.20
CA LEU A 145 6.35 8.41 6.98
C LEU A 145 6.32 9.19 8.31
N PRO A 146 6.91 10.40 8.35
CA PRO A 146 6.79 11.28 9.50
C PRO A 146 5.38 11.91 9.56
N ASP A 147 5.10 12.68 10.62
CA ASP A 147 3.88 13.49 10.68
C ASP A 147 3.74 14.41 9.46
N LEU A 148 2.60 14.31 8.79
CA LEU A 148 2.29 15.03 7.56
C LEU A 148 1.46 16.29 7.81
N THR A 149 1.32 16.76 9.05
CA THR A 149 0.61 18.01 9.36
C THR A 149 1.13 19.18 8.50
N GLY A 150 0.23 19.76 7.70
CA GLY A 150 0.56 20.88 6.80
C GLY A 150 1.30 20.48 5.52
N LYS A 151 1.52 19.17 5.28
CA LYS A 151 2.30 18.64 4.14
C LYS A 151 1.41 18.22 2.97
N ILE A 152 1.96 18.34 1.77
CA ILE A 152 1.33 17.89 0.52
C ILE A 152 1.93 16.55 0.12
N LEU A 153 1.07 15.54 -0.07
CA LEU A 153 1.45 14.25 -0.63
C LEU A 153 0.89 14.09 -2.04
N VAL A 154 1.71 13.54 -2.94
CA VAL A 154 1.33 13.22 -4.31
C VAL A 154 1.52 11.73 -4.55
N ASP A 155 0.46 11.07 -5.02
CA ASP A 155 0.45 9.68 -5.45
C ASP A 155 0.48 9.64 -6.99
N VAL A 156 1.55 9.08 -7.56
CA VAL A 156 1.75 9.00 -9.01
C VAL A 156 1.19 7.68 -9.50
N GLY A 157 0.32 7.69 -10.51
CA GLY A 157 -0.34 6.47 -10.98
C GLY A 157 -1.32 5.95 -9.93
N SER A 158 -2.21 6.81 -9.44
CA SER A 158 -3.00 6.52 -8.25
C SER A 158 -4.01 5.37 -8.41
N ARG A 159 -4.30 4.93 -9.64
CA ARG A 159 -5.10 3.75 -9.98
C ARG A 159 -6.41 3.63 -9.20
N LEU A 160 -6.50 2.77 -8.18
CA LEU A 160 -7.70 2.61 -7.36
C LEU A 160 -7.85 3.63 -6.23
N GLY A 161 -6.83 4.47 -6.00
CA GLY A 161 -6.81 5.50 -4.96
C GLY A 161 -6.37 5.00 -3.58
N ALA A 162 -5.81 3.78 -3.50
CA ALA A 162 -5.44 3.13 -2.23
C ALA A 162 -4.56 4.03 -1.33
N VAL A 163 -3.51 4.64 -1.90
CA VAL A 163 -2.61 5.57 -1.19
C VAL A 163 -3.36 6.81 -0.71
N LEU A 164 -4.29 7.35 -1.50
CA LEU A 164 -5.07 8.53 -1.15
C LEU A 164 -6.01 8.26 0.01
N PHE A 165 -6.72 7.13 -0.03
CA PHE A 165 -7.69 6.76 1.00
C PHE A 165 -6.99 6.39 2.32
N GLY A 166 -5.91 5.61 2.24
CA GLY A 166 -5.04 5.35 3.38
C GLY A 166 -4.45 6.64 3.97
N GLY A 167 -4.00 7.57 3.11
CA GLY A 167 -3.44 8.84 3.54
C GLY A 167 -4.48 9.75 4.21
N TYR A 168 -5.71 9.74 3.73
CA TYR A 168 -6.79 10.48 4.38
C TYR A 168 -7.07 9.94 5.78
N LEU A 169 -7.14 8.62 5.93
CA LEU A 169 -7.53 7.98 7.17
C LEU A 169 -6.41 7.90 8.20
N TYR A 170 -5.16 7.72 7.78
CA TYR A 170 -4.04 7.47 8.68
C TYR A 170 -3.08 8.65 8.84
N SER A 171 -3.29 9.76 8.13
CA SER A 171 -2.39 10.91 8.22
C SER A 171 -3.10 12.26 8.34
N SER A 172 -2.33 13.23 8.84
CA SER A 172 -2.71 14.64 8.94
C SER A 172 -2.27 15.46 7.71
N ALA A 173 -1.97 14.81 6.58
CA ALA A 173 -1.61 15.49 5.33
C ALA A 173 -2.64 16.58 5.00
N SER A 174 -2.17 17.77 4.65
CA SER A 174 -3.05 18.90 4.38
C SER A 174 -3.79 18.72 3.05
N GLN A 175 -3.12 18.13 2.06
CA GLN A 175 -3.68 17.78 0.76
C GLN A 175 -3.04 16.48 0.25
N LEU A 176 -3.85 15.66 -0.40
CA LEU A 176 -3.50 14.39 -1.03
C LEU A 176 -3.90 14.48 -2.50
N TYR A 177 -2.92 14.43 -3.41
CA TYR A 177 -3.15 14.52 -4.85
C TYR A 177 -2.86 13.18 -5.52
N GLY A 178 -3.85 12.57 -6.16
CA GLY A 178 -3.64 11.46 -7.08
C GLY A 178 -3.46 11.96 -8.50
N VAL A 179 -2.44 11.48 -9.21
CA VAL A 179 -2.28 11.73 -10.64
C VAL A 179 -2.50 10.41 -11.37
N GLU A 180 -3.49 10.36 -12.24
CA GLU A 180 -3.89 9.15 -12.95
C GLU A 180 -4.20 9.44 -14.41
N MET A 181 -3.73 8.59 -15.31
CA MET A 181 -3.90 8.77 -16.76
C MET A 181 -5.21 8.17 -17.28
N SER A 182 -5.76 7.16 -16.60
CA SER A 182 -7.02 6.54 -16.97
C SER A 182 -8.21 7.31 -16.39
N ALA A 183 -9.03 7.87 -17.27
CA ALA A 183 -10.28 8.51 -16.90
C ALA A 183 -11.23 7.57 -16.13
N ASP A 184 -11.20 6.27 -16.39
CA ASP A 184 -12.05 5.28 -15.72
C ASP A 184 -11.63 5.13 -14.26
N PHE A 185 -10.32 5.06 -13.99
CA PHE A 185 -9.79 5.03 -12.63
C PHE A 185 -10.05 6.34 -11.89
N CYS A 186 -9.88 7.49 -12.54
CA CYS A 186 -10.26 8.77 -11.94
C CYS A 186 -11.74 8.79 -11.52
N GLN A 187 -12.64 8.28 -12.36
CA GLN A 187 -14.07 8.21 -12.04
C GLN A 187 -14.36 7.30 -10.84
N LEU A 188 -13.69 6.14 -10.75
CA LEU A 188 -13.80 5.25 -9.59
C LEU A 188 -13.31 5.94 -8.31
N GLN A 189 -12.17 6.63 -8.37
CA GLN A 189 -11.64 7.36 -7.23
C GLN A 189 -12.60 8.48 -6.79
N GLU A 190 -13.10 9.30 -7.72
CA GLU A 190 -14.04 10.39 -7.42
C GLU A 190 -15.37 9.90 -6.83
N MET A 191 -15.85 8.72 -7.25
CA MET A 191 -17.02 8.06 -6.66
C MET A 191 -16.78 7.78 -5.16
N ILE A 192 -15.64 7.19 -4.82
CA ILE A 192 -15.28 6.89 -3.43
C ILE A 192 -15.06 8.17 -2.63
N ILE A 193 -14.32 9.14 -3.17
CA ILE A 193 -14.08 10.44 -2.53
C ILE A 193 -15.40 11.12 -2.16
N THR A 194 -16.37 11.10 -3.08
CA THR A 194 -17.69 11.68 -2.85
C THR A 194 -18.48 10.87 -1.81
N LYS A 195 -18.50 9.54 -1.93
CA LYS A 195 -19.25 8.65 -1.02
C LYS A 195 -18.79 8.77 0.43
N TYR A 196 -17.48 8.85 0.65
CA TYR A 196 -16.86 8.92 1.97
C TYR A 196 -16.54 10.35 2.43
N GLN A 197 -16.90 11.36 1.61
CA GLN A 197 -16.73 12.79 1.91
C GLN A 197 -15.29 13.25 2.10
N PHE A 198 -14.34 12.70 1.34
CA PHE A 198 -12.91 13.03 1.41
C PHE A 198 -12.51 14.29 0.61
N THR A 199 -13.49 15.02 0.09
CA THR A 199 -13.32 16.16 -0.83
C THR A 199 -12.56 17.35 -0.24
N ASP A 200 -12.41 17.41 1.08
CA ASP A 200 -11.70 18.50 1.76
C ASP A 200 -10.17 18.41 1.59
N ARG A 201 -9.63 17.19 1.44
CA ARG A 201 -8.17 16.97 1.34
C ARG A 201 -7.73 16.14 0.14
N VAL A 202 -8.59 15.28 -0.41
CA VAL A 202 -8.24 14.42 -1.54
C VAL A 202 -8.67 15.06 -2.86
N LYS A 203 -7.77 15.05 -3.84
CA LYS A 203 -8.02 15.51 -5.21
C LYS A 203 -7.40 14.55 -6.21
N VAL A 204 -8.13 14.21 -7.26
CA VAL A 204 -7.63 13.38 -8.35
C VAL A 204 -7.48 14.22 -9.61
N LEU A 205 -6.31 14.10 -10.24
CA LEU A 205 -5.96 14.79 -11.46
C LEU A 205 -5.89 13.75 -12.58
N HIS A 206 -6.85 13.82 -13.50
CA HIS A 206 -6.79 13.06 -14.76
C HIS A 206 -5.73 13.68 -15.67
N SER A 207 -4.49 13.18 -15.57
CA SER A 207 -3.32 13.77 -16.22
C SER A 207 -2.15 12.79 -16.27
N ASP A 208 -1.24 13.05 -17.21
CA ASP A 208 0.12 12.49 -17.18
C ASP A 208 0.98 13.24 -16.15
N ILE A 209 1.67 12.52 -15.27
CA ILE A 209 2.60 13.09 -14.28
C ILE A 209 3.72 13.91 -14.94
N CYS A 210 4.13 13.55 -16.16
CA CYS A 210 5.12 14.27 -16.97
C CYS A 210 4.68 15.66 -17.41
N THR A 211 3.44 16.05 -17.10
CA THR A 211 2.93 17.42 -17.33
C THR A 211 2.72 18.21 -16.03
N GLN A 212 2.94 17.57 -14.87
CA GLN A 212 2.63 18.11 -13.55
C GLN A 212 3.88 18.58 -12.80
N ALA A 213 4.78 19.30 -13.50
CA ALA A 213 6.03 19.82 -12.93
C ALA A 213 5.82 20.64 -11.65
N SER A 214 4.85 21.56 -11.67
CA SER A 214 4.58 22.42 -10.51
C SER A 214 4.08 21.62 -9.30
N LEU A 215 3.32 20.55 -9.52
CA LEU A 215 2.84 19.69 -8.44
C LEU A 215 4.02 18.96 -7.77
N LEU A 216 4.88 18.33 -8.57
CA LEU A 216 6.09 17.65 -8.08
C LEU A 216 7.04 18.59 -7.35
N GLN A 217 7.27 19.78 -7.89
CA GLN A 217 8.17 20.77 -7.27
C GLN A 217 7.68 21.26 -5.90
N ASN A 218 6.38 21.23 -5.65
CA ASN A 218 5.77 21.69 -4.40
C ASN A 218 5.50 20.56 -3.40
N ALA A 219 5.46 19.30 -3.84
CA ALA A 219 5.19 18.13 -3.01
C ALA A 219 6.18 18.03 -1.83
N ASP A 220 5.67 17.64 -0.66
CA ASP A 220 6.53 17.27 0.48
C ASP A 220 6.83 15.77 0.49
N VAL A 221 5.89 14.96 -0.01
CA VAL A 221 6.02 13.51 -0.18
C VAL A 221 5.50 13.13 -1.56
N VAL A 222 6.24 12.29 -2.28
CA VAL A 222 5.76 11.61 -3.49
C VAL A 222 5.77 10.11 -3.27
N VAL A 223 4.68 9.43 -3.61
CA VAL A 223 4.55 7.98 -3.55
C VAL A 223 4.46 7.43 -4.96
N MET A 224 5.23 6.39 -5.24
CA MET A 224 5.28 5.71 -6.53
C MET A 224 5.28 4.20 -6.31
N ASN A 225 4.09 3.58 -6.34
CA ASN A 225 3.97 2.13 -6.23
C ASN A 225 3.74 1.49 -7.60
N ASN A 226 4.76 0.80 -8.11
CA ASN A 226 4.72 -0.02 -9.32
C ASN A 226 4.17 0.71 -10.57
N VAL A 227 4.52 1.99 -10.71
CA VAL A 227 3.76 2.93 -11.55
C VAL A 227 4.09 2.86 -13.04
N PHE A 228 5.25 2.30 -13.42
CA PHE A 228 5.76 2.43 -14.79
C PHE A 228 6.09 1.11 -15.49
N GLU A 229 6.63 0.12 -14.78
CA GLU A 229 7.17 -1.09 -15.43
C GLU A 229 6.13 -1.80 -16.29
N TYR A 230 4.90 -1.90 -15.80
CA TYR A 230 3.79 -2.54 -16.51
C TYR A 230 3.06 -1.59 -17.45
N PHE A 231 3.03 -0.30 -17.14
CA PHE A 231 2.15 0.66 -17.79
C PHE A 231 2.79 1.44 -18.95
N LEU A 232 4.12 1.48 -19.03
CA LEU A 232 4.87 2.24 -20.04
C LEU A 232 5.90 1.39 -20.77
N ASP A 233 6.29 1.77 -21.99
CA ASP A 233 7.46 1.18 -22.66
C ASP A 233 8.79 1.68 -22.04
N ARG A 234 9.92 0.99 -22.29
CA ARG A 234 11.20 1.36 -21.66
C ARG A 234 11.66 2.79 -21.92
N LEU A 235 11.34 3.36 -23.08
CA LEU A 235 11.73 4.74 -23.42
C LEU A 235 10.85 5.74 -22.68
N GLU A 236 9.56 5.46 -22.57
CA GLU A 236 8.61 6.23 -21.79
C GLU A 236 8.93 6.17 -20.29
N GLN A 237 9.28 4.99 -19.76
CA GLN A 237 9.74 4.81 -18.38
C GLN A 237 10.97 5.69 -18.09
N ALA A 238 11.98 5.66 -18.97
CA ALA A 238 13.19 6.47 -18.82
C ALA A 238 12.85 7.97 -18.80
N ARG A 239 12.00 8.44 -19.72
CA ARG A 239 11.56 9.83 -19.78
C ARG A 239 10.77 10.25 -18.54
N ALA A 240 9.89 9.39 -18.04
CA ALA A 240 9.10 9.67 -16.86
C ALA A 240 9.98 9.78 -15.60
N TRP A 241 10.92 8.86 -15.42
CA TRP A 241 11.90 8.93 -14.33
C TRP A 241 12.79 10.16 -14.42
N GLU A 242 13.27 10.50 -15.63
CA GLU A 242 14.03 11.74 -15.82
C GLU A 242 13.19 12.94 -15.45
N PHE A 243 11.96 13.05 -15.96
CA PHE A 243 11.07 14.16 -15.62
C PHE A 243 10.86 14.29 -14.11
N ILE A 244 10.60 13.18 -13.41
CA ILE A 244 10.40 13.18 -11.96
C ILE A 244 11.67 13.63 -11.25
N SER A 245 12.84 13.08 -11.60
CA SER A 245 14.12 13.47 -10.99
C SER A 245 14.47 14.95 -11.19
N HIS A 246 14.07 15.53 -12.33
CA HIS A 246 14.30 16.93 -12.65
C HIS A 246 13.38 17.88 -11.89
N ASN A 247 12.17 17.43 -11.53
CA ASN A 247 11.15 18.26 -10.87
C ASN A 247 11.07 18.03 -9.36
N MET A 248 11.43 16.84 -8.86
CA MET A 248 11.53 16.52 -7.44
C MET A 248 12.87 16.98 -6.86
N ARG A 249 13.01 18.30 -6.65
CA ARG A 249 14.24 18.96 -6.18
C ARG A 249 14.10 19.68 -4.84
N LYS A 250 12.93 19.62 -4.22
CA LYS A 250 12.69 20.25 -2.92
C LYS A 250 13.47 19.50 -1.84
N LYS A 251 14.60 20.06 -1.41
CA LYS A 251 15.48 19.44 -0.42
C LYS A 251 14.72 19.04 0.84
N GLY A 252 14.91 17.79 1.27
CA GLY A 252 14.25 17.21 2.44
C GLY A 252 12.81 16.75 2.21
N SER A 253 12.25 16.89 0.99
CA SER A 253 11.05 16.14 0.61
C SER A 253 11.36 14.64 0.56
N LEU A 254 10.30 13.84 0.63
CA LEU A 254 10.38 12.39 0.69
C LEU A 254 9.86 11.77 -0.60
N LEU A 255 10.48 10.68 -1.01
CA LEU A 255 10.07 9.86 -2.14
C LEU A 255 9.93 8.43 -1.65
N VAL A 256 8.75 7.85 -1.82
CA VAL A 256 8.45 6.46 -1.51
C VAL A 256 8.35 5.70 -2.83
N THR A 257 9.09 4.60 -2.97
CA THR A 257 8.99 3.75 -4.15
C THR A 257 8.80 2.29 -3.79
N VAL A 258 8.07 1.59 -4.65
CA VAL A 258 7.95 0.14 -4.66
C VAL A 258 8.03 -0.31 -6.12
N PRO A 259 9.07 -1.04 -6.56
CA PRO A 259 10.25 -1.46 -5.79
C PRO A 259 11.25 -0.30 -5.57
N SER A 260 12.50 -0.62 -5.15
CA SER A 260 13.59 0.35 -5.02
C SER A 260 13.85 1.17 -6.30
N LEU A 261 14.43 2.36 -6.15
CA LEU A 261 14.88 3.19 -7.28
C LEU A 261 15.96 2.48 -8.09
N GLU A 262 16.86 1.76 -7.42
CA GLU A 262 17.91 0.96 -8.04
C GLU A 262 17.32 -0.08 -8.99
N GLU A 263 16.32 -0.84 -8.54
CA GLU A 263 15.62 -1.81 -9.37
C GLU A 263 14.85 -1.15 -10.52
N SER A 264 14.11 -0.08 -10.20
CA SER A 264 13.26 0.65 -11.15
C SER A 264 14.05 1.34 -12.28
N ILE A 265 15.29 1.77 -12.02
CA ILE A 265 16.08 2.60 -12.95
C ILE A 265 17.26 1.85 -13.57
N SER A 266 17.82 0.83 -12.93
CA SER A 266 19.06 0.14 -13.38
C SER A 266 18.99 -0.40 -14.81
N ASN A 267 17.81 -0.83 -15.25
CA ASN A 267 17.59 -1.39 -16.59
C ASN A 267 17.18 -0.36 -17.65
N LEU A 268 17.12 0.93 -17.26
CA LEU A 268 16.73 2.05 -18.10
C LEU A 268 17.95 2.88 -18.50
N LYS A 269 17.92 3.41 -19.72
CA LYS A 269 18.94 4.35 -20.18
C LYS A 269 18.56 5.74 -19.70
N THR A 270 19.04 6.12 -18.53
CA THR A 270 18.82 7.44 -17.94
C THR A 270 20.14 8.06 -17.48
N ASP A 271 20.20 9.39 -17.44
CA ASP A 271 21.34 10.13 -16.89
C ASP A 271 21.20 10.41 -15.38
N ILE A 272 20.31 9.68 -14.69
CA ILE A 272 20.00 9.90 -13.27
C ILE A 272 21.13 9.35 -12.39
N LEU A 273 21.78 10.24 -11.66
CA LEU A 273 22.75 9.89 -10.63
C LEU A 273 22.06 9.87 -9.26
N LEU A 274 21.63 8.69 -8.80
CA LEU A 274 20.90 8.52 -7.53
C LEU A 274 21.62 9.16 -6.34
N SER A 275 22.94 8.97 -6.24
CA SER A 275 23.77 9.54 -5.16
C SER A 275 23.84 11.08 -5.13
N GLN A 276 23.42 11.74 -6.20
CA GLN A 276 23.31 13.21 -6.28
C GLN A 276 21.87 13.71 -6.13
N TRP A 277 20.89 12.80 -6.15
CA TRP A 277 19.48 13.15 -6.11
C TRP A 277 18.83 12.78 -4.77
N VAL A 278 19.14 11.60 -4.25
CA VAL A 278 18.46 11.03 -3.08
C VAL A 278 19.42 10.34 -2.12
N GLU A 279 18.98 10.25 -0.87
CA GLU A 279 19.56 9.41 0.18
C GLU A 279 18.48 8.43 0.66
N GLU A 280 18.74 7.13 0.59
CA GLU A 280 17.83 6.11 1.12
C GLU A 280 17.81 6.12 2.65
N MET A 281 16.62 6.10 3.21
CA MET A 281 16.37 6.09 4.65
C MET A 281 16.08 4.67 5.12
N LYS A 282 16.69 4.27 6.23
CA LYS A 282 16.40 2.96 6.85
C LYS A 282 15.03 2.98 7.51
N LEU A 283 14.16 2.08 7.09
CA LEU A 283 12.89 1.79 7.75
C LEU A 283 13.08 0.70 8.81
N ASP A 284 12.31 0.81 9.89
CA ASP A 284 12.25 -0.22 10.94
C ASP A 284 10.98 -1.05 10.74
N TYR A 285 11.14 -2.20 10.10
CA TYR A 285 10.04 -3.12 9.79
C TYR A 285 9.54 -3.88 11.04
N ASP A 286 10.33 -3.90 12.12
CA ASP A 286 9.99 -4.64 13.34
C ASP A 286 9.02 -3.84 14.24
N VAL A 287 8.71 -2.59 13.90
CA VAL A 287 7.75 -1.77 14.67
C VAL A 287 6.30 -2.19 14.40
N TYR A 288 6.02 -2.75 13.23
CA TYR A 288 4.72 -3.31 12.91
C TYR A 288 4.60 -4.69 13.56
N MET A 289 3.64 -4.87 14.47
CA MET A 289 3.54 -6.06 15.35
C MET A 289 2.16 -6.75 15.25
N GLU A 290 1.45 -6.58 14.14
CA GLU A 290 0.25 -7.36 13.85
C GLU A 290 0.63 -8.84 13.60
N LYS A 291 -0.35 -9.74 13.70
CA LYS A 291 -0.14 -11.16 13.35
C LYS A 291 -0.09 -11.31 11.82
N ASP A 292 0.63 -12.33 11.35
CA ASP A 292 0.69 -12.71 9.93
C ASP A 292 1.20 -11.60 8.99
N ILE A 293 2.20 -10.83 9.45
CA ILE A 293 2.83 -9.78 8.64
C ILE A 293 3.58 -10.42 7.47
N ASP A 294 3.22 -10.01 6.25
CA ASP A 294 4.05 -10.23 5.07
C ASP A 294 5.24 -9.25 5.10
N ARG A 295 6.30 -9.67 5.78
CA ARG A 295 7.52 -8.88 5.92
C ARG A 295 8.22 -8.67 4.58
N GLU A 296 8.11 -9.63 3.67
CA GLU A 296 8.72 -9.53 2.34
C GLU A 296 8.06 -8.40 1.55
N ALA A 297 6.72 -8.26 1.63
CA ALA A 297 6.00 -7.13 1.04
C ALA A 297 6.42 -5.78 1.65
N LEU A 298 6.52 -5.68 2.99
CA LEU A 298 6.97 -4.44 3.63
C LEU A 298 8.41 -4.06 3.26
N GLU A 299 9.30 -5.05 3.10
CA GLU A 299 10.69 -4.84 2.69
C GLU A 299 10.82 -4.32 1.23
N GLN A 300 9.76 -4.41 0.42
CA GLN A 300 9.72 -3.77 -0.91
C GLN A 300 9.43 -2.26 -0.85
N ILE A 301 9.11 -1.70 0.33
CA ILE A 301 8.82 -0.28 0.50
C ILE A 301 10.10 0.47 0.82
N HIS A 302 10.53 1.31 -0.13
CA HIS A 302 11.73 2.11 0.03
C HIS A 302 11.37 3.58 0.25
N LEU A 303 12.02 4.19 1.25
CA LEU A 303 11.88 5.61 1.55
C LEU A 303 13.18 6.34 1.26
N TYR A 304 13.09 7.41 0.49
CA TYR A 304 14.21 8.24 0.11
C TYR A 304 13.97 9.69 0.52
N LYS A 305 15.05 10.39 0.82
CA LYS A 305 15.07 11.83 1.07
C LYS A 305 15.76 12.56 -0.08
N ILE A 306 15.12 13.58 -0.61
CA ILE A 306 15.71 14.42 -1.68
C ILE A 306 16.86 15.28 -1.11
N LEU A 307 18.02 15.27 -1.79
CA LEU A 307 19.27 15.94 -1.38
C LEU A 307 19.31 17.45 -1.62
#